data_AF-A0A947ADQ8-F1
#
_entry.id   AF-A0A947ADQ8-F1
#
_cell.length_a   1.000
_cell.length_b   1.000
_cell.length_c   1.000
_cell.angle_alpha   90.00
_cell.angle_beta   90.00
_cell.angle_gamma   90.00
#
_symmetry.space_group_name_H-M   'P 1'
#
loop_
_entity.id
_entity.type
_entity.pdbx_description
1 polymer ?
#
loop_
_entity_poly.entity_id
_entity_poly.type
_entity_poly.pdbx_seq_one_letter_code
_entity_poly.pdbx_strand_id
1 'polypeptide(L)'
;MHIPNFYEEMIVFALFLLAVVGIYILLKVHYHFAFGLMKNTASYEKNKTKIDKAKKYLFFVLKVLLWLGLMGTTYFSMYYLSEGMSLKALLFEWWAKIPDGFWLKAFFVIIRVAVIITLSRYVLKYVYAFLDTYQQKALENRCENCSEVSIVKLYTHLHNMVKYTVLLGILYRITLFFPFLEMISRGLWILLVVYFVVSLGLLVVNVMTIIKEKRG
;
A
#
# COMPACT_ATOMS: atom_id res chain seq x y z
N MET A 1 -9.07 -42.82 -21.64
CA MET A 1 -7.87 -41.97 -21.78
C MET A 1 -6.77 -42.59 -20.92
N HIS A 2 -5.70 -43.09 -21.53
CA HIS A 2 -4.52 -43.52 -20.78
C HIS A 2 -3.67 -42.27 -20.56
N ILE A 3 -3.67 -41.70 -19.36
CA ILE A 3 -2.80 -40.56 -19.03
C ILE A 3 -1.45 -41.17 -18.63
N PRO A 4 -0.41 -41.10 -19.49
CA PRO A 4 0.93 -41.50 -19.07
C PRO A 4 1.34 -40.67 -17.85
N ASN A 5 1.93 -41.30 -16.83
CA ASN A 5 2.37 -40.66 -15.59
C ASN A 5 1.25 -40.01 -14.74
N PHE A 6 0.05 -40.61 -14.71
CA PHE A 6 -1.09 -40.15 -13.91
C PHE A 6 -0.74 -39.72 -12.46
N TYR A 7 0.09 -40.51 -11.77
CA TYR A 7 0.51 -40.18 -10.41
C TYR A 7 1.34 -38.89 -10.31
N GLU A 8 2.23 -38.63 -11.27
CA GLU A 8 3.03 -37.41 -11.30
C GLU A 8 2.14 -36.19 -11.55
N GLU A 9 1.19 -36.29 -12.49
CA GLU A 9 0.24 -35.22 -12.79
C GLU A 9 -0.67 -34.90 -11.59
N MET A 10 -1.10 -35.93 -10.85
CA MET A 10 -1.88 -35.74 -9.62
C MET A 10 -1.07 -35.05 -8.51
N ILE A 11 0.22 -35.35 -8.39
CA ILE A 11 1.11 -34.66 -7.44
C ILE A 11 1.26 -33.19 -7.82
N VAL A 12 1.51 -32.89 -9.10
CA VAL A 12 1.65 -31.51 -9.59
C VAL A 12 0.34 -30.74 -9.42
N PHE A 13 -0.80 -31.37 -9.69
CA PHE A 13 -2.12 -30.81 -9.43
C PHE A 13 -2.31 -30.45 -7.95
N ALA A 14 -1.98 -31.39 -7.05
CA ALA A 14 -2.05 -31.14 -5.61
C ALA A 14 -1.11 -29.99 -5.17
N LEU A 15 0.08 -29.88 -5.78
CA LEU A 15 1.01 -28.78 -5.55
C LEU A 15 0.44 -27.43 -5.99
N PHE A 16 -0.24 -27.36 -7.13
CA PHE A 16 -0.90 -26.12 -7.56
C PHE A 16 -2.01 -25.69 -6.59
N LEU A 17 -2.85 -26.63 -6.12
CA LEU A 17 -3.86 -26.33 -5.11
C LEU A 17 -3.23 -25.88 -3.79
N LEU A 18 -2.17 -26.55 -3.34
CA LEU A 18 -1.42 -26.15 -2.16
C LEU A 18 -0.79 -24.77 -2.31
N ALA A 19 -0.30 -24.39 -3.49
CA ALA A 19 0.22 -23.06 -3.75
C ALA A 19 -0.85 -21.98 -3.58
N VAL A 20 -2.07 -22.20 -4.07
CA VAL A 20 -3.21 -21.29 -3.87
C VAL A 20 -3.54 -21.13 -2.38
N VAL A 21 -3.60 -22.24 -1.64
CA VAL A 21 -3.82 -22.23 -0.18
C VAL A 21 -2.67 -21.52 0.55
N GLY A 22 -1.42 -21.76 0.14
CA GLY A 22 -0.23 -21.14 0.69
C GLY A 22 -0.24 -19.62 0.53
N ILE A 23 -0.57 -19.13 -0.66
CA ILE A 23 -0.74 -17.69 -0.92
C ILE A 23 -1.82 -17.09 -0.01
N TYR A 24 -2.96 -17.78 0.14
CA TYR A 24 -4.02 -17.34 1.05
C TYR A 24 -3.54 -17.25 2.51
N ILE A 25 -2.81 -18.25 3.00
CA ILE A 25 -2.26 -18.25 4.37
C ILE A 25 -1.28 -17.10 4.55
N LEU A 26 -0.36 -16.90 3.60
CA LEU A 26 0.62 -15.81 3.63
C LEU A 26 -0.07 -14.45 3.67
N LEU A 27 -1.06 -14.21 2.81
CA LEU A 27 -1.85 -12.98 2.81
C LEU A 27 -2.60 -12.81 4.14
N LYS A 28 -3.24 -13.86 4.65
CA LYS A 28 -3.96 -13.81 5.92
C LYS A 28 -3.03 -13.43 7.09
N VAL A 29 -1.84 -14.02 7.15
CA VAL A 29 -0.81 -13.72 8.16
C VAL A 29 -0.33 -12.26 7.99
N HIS A 30 -0.02 -11.84 6.77
CA HIS A 30 0.40 -10.47 6.47
C HIS A 30 -0.65 -9.44 6.94
N TYR A 31 -1.93 -9.65 6.62
CA TYR A 31 -2.99 -8.75 7.08
C TYR A 31 -3.17 -8.79 8.58
N HIS A 32 -3.10 -9.97 9.22
CA HIS A 32 -3.17 -10.06 10.67
C HIS A 32 -2.07 -9.23 11.34
N PHE A 33 -0.84 -9.33 10.81
CA PHE A 33 0.30 -8.55 11.26
C PHE A 33 0.08 -7.04 11.03
N ALA A 34 -0.35 -6.63 9.83
CA ALA A 34 -0.62 -5.22 9.51
C ALA A 34 -1.70 -4.60 10.42
N PHE A 35 -2.80 -5.32 10.68
CA PHE A 35 -3.83 -4.87 11.63
C PHE A 35 -3.31 -4.86 13.08
N GLY A 36 -2.41 -5.78 13.44
CA GLY A 36 -1.74 -5.80 14.75
C GLY A 36 -0.91 -4.53 14.98
N LEU A 37 -0.13 -4.11 13.99
CA LEU A 37 0.68 -2.89 14.07
C LEU A 37 -0.17 -1.61 14.22
N MET A 38 -1.36 -1.57 13.61
CA MET A 38 -2.24 -0.41 13.71
C MET A 38 -2.86 -0.21 15.10
N LYS A 39 -3.02 -1.28 15.89
CA LYS A 39 -3.66 -1.21 17.22
C LYS A 39 -2.95 -0.26 18.19
N ASN A 40 -1.64 -0.05 18.04
CA ASN A 40 -0.84 0.80 18.91
C ASN A 40 -0.85 2.28 18.49
N THR A 41 -1.75 2.69 17.60
CA THR A 41 -1.84 4.07 17.10
C THR A 41 -3.07 4.78 17.65
N ALA A 42 -2.93 6.04 18.05
CA ALA A 42 -4.06 6.88 18.50
C ALA A 42 -5.18 7.01 17.43
N SER A 43 -4.83 6.82 16.16
CA SER A 43 -5.80 6.78 15.06
C SER A 43 -6.71 5.55 15.08
N TYR A 44 -6.27 4.43 15.67
CA TYR A 44 -7.05 3.20 15.78
C TYR A 44 -8.16 3.34 16.82
N GLU A 45 -7.88 3.92 17.99
CA GLU A 45 -8.91 4.17 19.01
C GLU A 45 -10.04 5.07 18.48
N LYS A 46 -9.70 6.15 17.78
CA LYS A 46 -10.67 7.08 17.20
C LYS A 46 -11.55 6.47 16.11
N ASN A 47 -11.07 5.46 15.38
CA ASN A 47 -11.76 4.87 14.22
C ASN A 47 -12.02 3.36 14.36
N LYS A 48 -11.97 2.82 15.59
CA LYS A 48 -11.98 1.39 15.88
C LYS A 48 -13.09 0.63 15.15
N THR A 49 -14.31 1.13 15.22
CA THR A 49 -15.50 0.53 14.60
C THR A 49 -15.38 0.42 13.07
N LYS A 50 -14.85 1.45 12.40
CA LYS A 50 -14.63 1.45 10.95
C LYS A 50 -13.52 0.47 10.56
N ILE A 51 -12.42 0.44 11.32
CA ILE A 51 -11.27 -0.43 11.05
C ILE A 51 -11.64 -1.90 11.26
N ASP A 52 -12.40 -2.23 12.31
CA ASP A 52 -12.85 -3.59 12.56
C ASP A 52 -13.85 -4.07 11.50
N LYS A 53 -14.74 -3.19 11.00
CA LYS A 53 -15.61 -3.50 9.87
C LYS A 53 -14.81 -3.73 8.58
N ALA A 54 -13.81 -2.89 8.30
CA ALA A 54 -12.91 -3.05 7.15
C ALA A 54 -12.12 -4.37 7.23
N LYS A 55 -11.62 -4.72 8.42
CA LYS A 55 -10.95 -6.00 8.68
C LYS A 55 -11.88 -7.18 8.35
N LYS A 56 -13.12 -7.16 8.83
CA LYS A 56 -14.11 -8.21 8.54
C LYS A 56 -14.39 -8.35 7.05
N TYR A 57 -14.57 -7.23 6.35
CA TYR A 57 -14.79 -7.23 4.90
C TYR A 57 -13.57 -7.76 4.14
N LEU A 58 -12.36 -7.33 4.50
CA LEU A 58 -11.12 -7.78 3.87
C LEU A 58 -10.94 -9.30 4.02
N PHE A 59 -11.16 -9.86 5.20
CA PHE A 59 -11.08 -11.32 5.38
C PHE A 59 -12.20 -12.07 4.67
N PHE A 60 -13.38 -11.46 4.50
CA PHE A 60 -14.45 -12.04 3.69
C PHE A 60 -14.04 -12.09 2.21
N VAL A 61 -13.56 -10.98 1.64
CA VAL A 61 -13.04 -10.91 0.27
C VAL A 61 -11.90 -11.91 0.06
N LEU A 62 -10.98 -12.02 1.02
CA LEU A 62 -9.87 -12.96 0.95
C LEU A 62 -10.33 -14.42 0.89
N LYS A 63 -11.40 -14.77 1.62
CA LYS A 63 -12.03 -16.11 1.52
C LYS A 63 -12.68 -16.33 0.16
N VAL A 64 -13.40 -15.34 -0.37
CA VAL A 64 -14.02 -15.44 -1.71
C VAL A 64 -12.94 -15.64 -2.77
N LEU A 65 -11.84 -14.88 -2.71
CA LEU A 65 -10.69 -15.04 -3.60
C LEU A 65 -10.05 -16.43 -3.49
N LEU A 66 -9.94 -17.00 -2.29
CA LEU A 66 -9.46 -18.37 -2.12
C LEU A 66 -10.37 -19.37 -2.85
N TRP A 67 -11.69 -19.26 -2.68
CA TRP A 67 -12.64 -20.14 -3.35
C TRP A 67 -12.54 -20.02 -4.87
N LEU A 68 -12.51 -18.80 -5.40
CA LEU A 68 -12.33 -18.56 -6.84
C LEU A 68 -10.99 -19.08 -7.35
N GLY A 69 -9.90 -18.91 -6.57
CA GLY A 69 -8.58 -19.43 -6.92
C GLY A 69 -8.54 -20.95 -6.97
N LEU A 70 -9.16 -21.63 -6.00
CA LEU A 70 -9.24 -23.10 -5.98
C LEU A 70 -10.10 -23.62 -7.13
N MET A 71 -11.27 -23.02 -7.36
CA MET A 71 -12.15 -23.40 -8.48
C MET A 71 -11.47 -23.16 -9.83
N GLY A 72 -10.86 -21.99 -10.01
CA GLY A 72 -10.16 -21.63 -11.24
C GLY A 72 -8.97 -22.55 -11.52
N THR A 73 -8.16 -22.85 -10.50
CA THR A 73 -7.02 -23.77 -10.64
C THR A 73 -7.48 -25.19 -10.93
N THR A 74 -8.58 -25.64 -10.31
CA THR A 74 -9.18 -26.95 -10.57
C THR A 74 -9.68 -27.05 -12.01
N TYR A 75 -10.48 -26.07 -12.44
CA TYR A 75 -11.02 -26.02 -13.79
C TYR A 75 -9.91 -25.95 -14.85
N PHE A 76 -8.94 -25.06 -14.66
CA PHE A 76 -7.77 -24.91 -15.53
C PHE A 76 -6.99 -26.23 -15.65
N SER A 77 -6.67 -26.87 -14.53
CA SER A 77 -5.88 -28.10 -14.54
C SER A 77 -6.62 -29.28 -15.19
N MET A 78 -7.93 -29.41 -14.92
CA MET A 78 -8.77 -30.44 -15.56
C MET A 78 -8.86 -30.21 -17.06
N TYR A 79 -9.09 -28.97 -17.49
CA TYR A 79 -9.14 -28.60 -18.90
C TYR A 79 -7.81 -28.89 -19.60
N TYR A 80 -6.70 -28.46 -19.00
CA TYR A 80 -5.36 -28.64 -19.54
C TYR A 80 -4.97 -30.12 -19.70
N LEU A 81 -5.31 -30.96 -18.71
CA LEU A 81 -5.15 -32.41 -18.78
C LEU A 81 -6.08 -33.05 -19.83
N SER A 82 -7.29 -32.53 -20.00
CA SER A 82 -8.25 -33.04 -21.00
C SER A 82 -7.81 -32.79 -22.44
N GLU A 83 -7.04 -31.73 -22.69
CA GLU A 83 -6.38 -31.46 -23.97
C GLU A 83 -5.12 -32.33 -24.20
N GLY A 84 -4.78 -33.21 -23.25
CA GLY A 84 -3.63 -34.13 -23.34
C GLY A 84 -2.28 -33.47 -23.02
N MET A 85 -2.28 -32.26 -22.45
CA MET A 85 -1.06 -31.58 -22.02
C MET A 85 -0.65 -31.97 -20.59
N SER A 86 0.66 -31.97 -20.32
CA SER A 86 1.23 -32.30 -19.01
C SER A 86 1.33 -31.07 -18.11
N LEU A 87 0.76 -31.13 -16.90
CA LEU A 87 0.89 -30.08 -15.88
C LEU A 87 2.33 -29.96 -15.39
N LYS A 88 3.05 -31.09 -15.32
CA LYS A 88 4.48 -31.11 -14.99
C LYS A 88 5.29 -30.28 -15.99
N ALA A 89 5.05 -30.47 -17.29
CA ALA A 89 5.71 -29.68 -18.32
C ALA A 89 5.41 -28.19 -18.16
N LEU A 90 4.13 -27.83 -17.91
CA LEU A 90 3.73 -26.45 -17.67
C LEU A 90 4.42 -25.83 -16.45
N LEU A 91 4.56 -26.58 -15.35
CA LEU A 91 5.25 -26.12 -14.15
C LEU A 91 6.71 -25.79 -14.45
N PHE A 92 7.43 -26.67 -15.17
CA PHE A 92 8.83 -26.41 -15.54
C PHE A 92 8.97 -25.28 -16.55
N GLU A 93 8.04 -25.15 -17.50
CA GLU A 93 8.03 -24.04 -18.45
C GLU A 93 7.86 -22.69 -17.72
N TRP A 94 6.93 -22.62 -16.77
CA TRP A 94 6.72 -21.42 -15.96
C TRP A 94 7.91 -21.14 -15.03
N TRP A 95 8.52 -22.19 -14.48
CA TRP A 95 9.74 -22.04 -13.68
C TRP A 95 10.91 -21.51 -14.51
N ALA A 96 11.10 -22.02 -15.73
CA ALA A 96 12.14 -21.58 -16.65
C ALA A 96 11.94 -20.15 -17.14
N LYS A 97 10.70 -19.65 -17.16
CA LYS A 97 10.39 -18.23 -17.45
C LYS A 97 10.80 -17.28 -16.33
N ILE A 98 11.14 -17.78 -15.13
CA ILE A 98 11.66 -16.93 -14.04
C ILE A 98 13.09 -16.52 -14.41
N PRO A 99 13.38 -15.22 -14.60
CA PRO A 99 14.70 -14.78 -15.04
C PRO A 99 15.75 -15.02 -13.96
N ASP A 100 16.96 -15.37 -14.38
CA ASP A 100 18.09 -15.57 -13.49
C ASP A 100 18.36 -14.33 -12.62
N GLY A 101 18.53 -14.57 -11.32
CA GLY A 101 18.72 -13.52 -10.33
C GLY A 101 17.45 -12.75 -9.92
N PHE A 102 16.24 -13.18 -10.35
CA PHE A 102 14.98 -12.60 -9.89
C PHE A 102 14.90 -12.49 -8.36
N TRP A 103 15.22 -13.58 -7.65
CA TRP A 103 15.12 -13.65 -6.19
C TRP A 103 16.07 -12.67 -5.48
N LEU A 104 17.32 -12.56 -5.96
CA LEU A 104 18.28 -11.59 -5.43
C LEU A 104 17.84 -10.16 -5.69
N LYS A 105 17.36 -9.85 -6.90
CA LYS A 105 16.84 -8.53 -7.25
C LYS A 105 15.63 -8.18 -6.37
N ALA A 106 14.69 -9.11 -6.19
CA ALA A 106 13.53 -8.93 -5.32
C ALA A 106 13.94 -8.66 -3.87
N PHE A 107 14.92 -9.40 -3.35
CA PHE A 107 15.46 -9.18 -2.00
C PHE A 107 16.08 -7.79 -1.82
N PHE A 108 16.92 -7.34 -2.75
CA PHE A 108 17.48 -5.98 -2.71
C PHE A 108 16.41 -4.89 -2.78
N VAL A 109 15.35 -5.12 -3.55
CA VAL A 109 14.19 -4.22 -3.60
C VAL A 109 13.51 -4.13 -2.23
N ILE A 110 13.27 -5.27 -1.56
CA ILE A 110 12.68 -5.30 -0.22
C ILE A 110 13.53 -4.50 0.78
N ILE A 111 14.85 -4.69 0.77
CA ILE A 111 15.78 -3.93 1.62
C ILE A 111 15.67 -2.43 1.34
N ARG A 112 15.70 -2.01 0.06
CA ARG A 112 15.59 -0.59 -0.31
C ARG A 112 14.28 0.03 0.16
N VAL A 113 13.16 -0.68 0.02
CA VAL A 113 11.85 -0.23 0.52
C VAL A 113 11.87 -0.07 2.04
N ALA A 114 12.42 -1.04 2.78
CA ALA A 114 12.53 -0.96 4.23
C ALA A 114 13.37 0.24 4.70
N VAL A 115 14.48 0.52 4.02
CA VAL A 115 15.33 1.69 4.27
C VAL A 115 14.58 2.99 4.01
N ILE A 116 13.88 3.11 2.86
CA ILE A 116 13.09 4.31 2.53
C ILE A 116 12.00 4.57 3.57
N ILE A 117 11.30 3.53 4.02
CA ILE A 117 10.24 3.67 5.04
C ILE A 117 10.83 4.16 6.36
N THR A 118 11.98 3.61 6.77
CA THR A 118 12.68 4.00 8.01
C THR A 118 13.15 5.45 7.94
N LEU A 119 13.81 5.84 6.84
CA LEU A 119 14.23 7.24 6.59
C LEU A 119 13.05 8.20 6.56
N SER A 120 11.96 7.85 5.86
CA SER A 120 10.77 8.69 5.77
C SER A 120 10.14 8.93 7.15
N ARG A 121 10.12 7.92 8.04
CA ARG A 121 9.65 8.10 9.42
C ARG A 121 10.54 9.05 10.21
N TYR A 122 11.85 8.96 10.04
CA TYR A 122 12.80 9.85 10.70
C TYR A 122 12.64 11.31 10.25
N VAL A 123 12.54 11.53 8.93
CA VAL A 123 12.31 12.86 8.36
C VAL A 123 10.96 13.43 8.80
N LEU A 124 9.89 12.64 8.79
CA LEU A 124 8.58 13.07 9.29
C LEU A 124 8.63 13.57 10.74
N LYS A 125 9.36 12.86 11.63
CA LYS A 125 9.53 13.29 13.02
C LYS A 125 10.22 14.65 13.12
N TYR A 126 11.24 14.87 12.31
CA TYR A 126 11.97 16.13 12.26
C TYR A 126 11.10 17.28 11.71
N VAL A 127 10.41 17.05 10.60
CA VAL A 127 9.52 18.04 9.97
C VAL A 127 8.38 18.43 10.91
N TYR A 128 7.79 17.48 11.64
CA TYR A 128 6.74 17.80 12.61
C TYR A 128 7.25 18.60 13.80
N ALA A 129 8.41 18.26 14.37
CA ALA A 129 9.01 19.05 15.44
C ALA A 129 9.33 20.49 14.98
N PHE A 130 9.79 20.64 13.74
CA PHE A 130 10.02 21.96 13.15
C PHE A 130 8.70 22.72 12.96
N LEU A 131 7.67 22.10 12.38
CA LEU A 131 6.35 22.72 12.22
C LEU A 131 5.74 23.20 13.54
N ASP A 132 5.82 22.38 14.59
CA ASP A 132 5.29 22.74 15.92
C ASP A 132 6.05 23.93 16.52
N THR A 133 7.37 23.99 16.35
CA THR A 133 8.20 25.11 16.80
C THR A 133 7.83 26.42 16.10
N TYR A 134 7.57 26.38 14.79
CA TYR A 134 7.14 27.55 14.02
C TYR A 134 5.71 27.95 14.34
N GLN A 135 4.82 26.98 14.58
CA GLN A 135 3.45 27.26 15.02
C GLN A 135 3.46 27.99 16.37
N GLN A 136 4.25 27.52 17.34
CA GLN A 136 4.39 28.18 18.63
C GLN A 136 4.96 29.61 18.48
N LYS A 137 6.02 29.79 17.69
CA LYS A 137 6.57 31.14 17.43
C LYS A 137 5.60 32.08 16.72
N ALA A 138 4.72 31.56 15.87
CA ALA A 138 3.69 32.35 15.17
C ALA A 138 2.53 32.73 16.10
N LEU A 139 2.18 31.86 17.07
CA LEU A 139 1.19 32.14 18.10
C LEU A 139 1.71 33.16 19.13
N GLU A 140 3.00 33.06 19.49
CA GLU A 140 3.65 33.96 20.45
C GLU A 140 3.88 35.38 19.89
N ASN A 141 4.16 35.49 18.58
CA ASN A 141 4.31 36.78 17.87
C ASN A 141 3.00 37.30 17.23
N ARG A 142 1.82 36.94 17.76
CA ARG A 142 0.55 37.33 17.13
C ARG A 142 0.32 38.86 17.21
N CYS A 143 -0.32 39.42 16.18
CA CYS A 143 -0.93 40.75 16.26
C CYS A 143 -2.28 40.67 17.00
N GLU A 144 -2.69 41.75 17.69
CA GLU A 144 -3.91 41.80 18.53
C GLU A 144 -5.20 41.35 17.80
N ASN A 145 -5.29 41.55 16.47
CA ASN A 145 -6.44 41.20 15.64
C ASN A 145 -6.36 39.84 14.91
N CYS A 146 -5.25 39.08 14.99
CA CYS A 146 -5.18 37.80 14.28
C CYS A 146 -5.93 36.70 15.04
N SER A 147 -6.89 36.05 14.37
CA SER A 147 -7.64 34.94 14.98
C SER A 147 -6.73 33.71 15.14
N GLU A 148 -6.63 33.21 16.37
CA GLU A 148 -5.85 32.01 16.72
C GLU A 148 -6.33 30.78 15.94
N VAL A 149 -7.62 30.77 15.58
CA VAL A 149 -8.29 29.72 14.81
C VAL A 149 -7.78 29.63 13.36
N SER A 150 -7.51 30.75 12.69
CA SER A 150 -7.00 30.75 11.31
C SER A 150 -5.55 30.24 11.22
N ILE A 151 -4.71 30.55 12.21
CA ILE A 151 -3.32 30.06 12.30
C ILE A 151 -3.29 28.55 12.56
N VAL A 152 -4.05 28.05 13.55
CA VAL A 152 -4.11 26.61 13.86
C VAL A 152 -4.67 25.81 12.69
N LYS A 153 -5.67 26.35 11.96
CA LYS A 153 -6.24 25.71 10.77
C LYS A 153 -5.24 25.61 9.62
N LEU A 154 -4.40 26.64 9.40
CA LEU A 154 -3.34 26.63 8.41
C LEU A 154 -2.30 25.54 8.71
N TYR A 155 -1.77 25.51 9.93
CA TYR A 155 -0.74 24.54 10.33
C TYR A 155 -1.28 23.10 10.35
N THR A 156 -2.54 22.90 10.74
CA THR A 156 -3.22 21.59 10.63
C THR A 156 -3.34 21.13 9.18
N HIS A 157 -3.66 22.05 8.25
CA HIS A 157 -3.72 21.73 6.83
C HIS A 157 -2.33 21.36 6.27
N LEU A 158 -1.30 22.11 6.66
CA LEU A 158 0.09 21.86 6.28
C LEU A 158 0.59 20.51 6.79
N HIS A 159 0.30 20.19 8.05
CA HIS A 159 0.63 18.90 8.66
C HIS A 159 -0.03 17.73 7.93
N ASN A 160 -1.31 17.87 7.58
CA ASN A 160 -2.03 16.86 6.78
C ASN A 160 -1.45 16.74 5.36
N MET A 161 -1.12 17.87 4.71
CA MET A 161 -0.51 17.88 3.37
C MET A 161 0.83 17.12 3.37
N VAL A 162 1.71 17.38 4.34
CA VAL A 162 2.99 16.67 4.48
C VAL A 162 2.74 15.17 4.70
N LYS A 163 1.83 14.82 5.60
CA LYS A 163 1.50 13.42 5.90
C LYS A 163 1.02 12.66 4.66
N TYR A 164 0.06 13.20 3.92
CA TYR A 164 -0.51 12.54 2.75
C TYR A 164 0.48 12.51 1.58
N THR A 165 1.27 13.56 1.38
CA THR A 165 2.31 13.59 0.33
C THR A 165 3.38 12.54 0.59
N VAL A 166 3.85 12.39 1.84
CA VAL A 166 4.83 11.35 2.20
C VAL A 166 4.21 9.95 2.06
N LEU A 167 2.96 9.76 2.50
CA LEU A 167 2.25 8.48 2.34
C LEU A 167 2.12 8.08 0.86
N LEU A 168 1.64 9.00 0.02
CA LEU A 168 1.51 8.81 -1.43
C LEU A 168 2.85 8.59 -2.10
N GLY A 169 3.89 9.30 -1.68
CA GLY A 169 5.26 9.11 -2.17
C GLY A 169 5.83 7.73 -1.84
N ILE A 170 5.59 7.22 -0.63
CA ILE A 170 5.96 5.86 -0.24
C ILE A 170 5.19 4.84 -1.09
N LEU A 171 3.86 5.01 -1.26
CA LEU A 171 3.04 4.12 -2.08
C LEU A 171 3.49 4.08 -3.55
N TYR A 172 3.77 5.25 -4.13
CA TYR A 172 4.29 5.38 -5.48
C TYR A 172 5.64 4.69 -5.63
N ARG A 173 6.56 4.88 -4.68
CA ARG A 173 7.86 4.21 -4.71
C ARG A 173 7.71 2.69 -4.64
N ILE A 174 6.85 2.17 -3.75
CA ILE A 174 6.59 0.72 -3.65
C ILE A 174 6.05 0.15 -4.97
N THR A 175 5.09 0.84 -5.59
CA THR A 175 4.48 0.38 -6.86
C THR A 175 5.41 0.49 -8.06
N LEU A 176 6.35 1.43 -8.06
CA LEU A 176 7.35 1.58 -9.12
C LEU A 176 8.40 0.45 -9.14
N PHE A 177 8.57 -0.28 -8.03
CA PHE A 177 9.51 -1.40 -7.96
C PHE A 177 8.98 -2.71 -8.56
N PHE A 178 7.67 -2.83 -8.74
CA PHE A 178 7.07 -4.02 -9.33
C PHE A 178 6.70 -3.74 -10.78
N PRO A 179 7.38 -4.35 -11.77
CA PRO A 179 7.11 -4.10 -13.20
C PRO A 179 5.66 -4.47 -13.59
N PHE A 180 5.03 -5.40 -12.89
CA PHE A 180 3.61 -5.74 -13.10
C PHE A 180 2.61 -4.71 -12.54
N LEU A 181 3.07 -3.73 -11.75
CA LEU A 181 2.24 -2.63 -11.21
C LEU A 181 2.43 -1.32 -11.97
N GLU A 182 3.05 -1.33 -13.15
CA GLU A 182 3.38 -0.12 -13.90
C GLU A 182 2.16 0.79 -14.18
N MET A 183 1.02 0.18 -14.49
CA MET A 183 -0.24 0.90 -14.70
C MET A 183 -0.74 1.59 -13.42
N ILE A 184 -0.63 0.91 -12.27
CA ILE A 184 -0.99 1.46 -10.95
C ILE A 184 -0.01 2.57 -10.53
N SER A 185 1.29 2.39 -10.84
CA SER A 185 2.34 3.38 -10.58
C SER A 185 2.08 4.71 -11.33
N ARG A 186 1.71 4.65 -12.61
CA ARG A 186 1.33 5.85 -13.38
C ARG A 186 0.11 6.56 -12.78
N GLY A 187 -0.91 5.80 -12.40
CA GLY A 187 -2.10 6.35 -11.73
C GLY A 187 -1.76 7.05 -10.41
N LEU A 188 -0.92 6.43 -9.57
CA LEU A 188 -0.45 7.02 -8.31
C LEU A 188 0.38 8.28 -8.53
N TRP A 189 1.20 8.34 -9.58
CA TRP A 189 1.95 9.54 -9.94
C TRP A 189 1.05 10.71 -10.32
N ILE A 190 0.05 10.46 -11.19
CA ILE A 190 -0.93 11.48 -11.58
C ILE A 190 -1.69 11.98 -10.35
N LEU A 191 -2.15 11.07 -9.47
CA LEU A 191 -2.84 11.44 -8.24
C LEU A 191 -1.95 12.29 -7.33
N LEU A 192 -0.67 11.95 -7.21
CA LEU A 192 0.30 12.68 -6.40
C LEU A 192 0.51 14.10 -6.94
N VAL A 193 0.65 14.27 -8.26
CA VAL A 193 0.77 15.59 -8.91
C VAL A 193 -0.50 16.42 -8.70
N VAL A 194 -1.67 15.85 -8.96
CA VAL A 194 -2.96 16.54 -8.76
C VAL A 194 -3.13 16.96 -7.30
N TYR A 195 -2.88 16.04 -6.36
CA TYR A 195 -2.96 16.33 -4.93
C TYR A 195 -2.02 17.45 -4.51
N PHE A 196 -0.79 17.44 -5.03
CA PHE A 196 0.20 18.47 -4.75
C PHE A 196 -0.26 19.83 -5.28
N VAL A 197 -0.71 19.92 -6.53
CA VAL A 197 -1.20 21.17 -7.14
C VAL A 197 -2.39 21.74 -6.35
N VAL A 198 -3.38 20.90 -6.02
CA VAL A 198 -4.56 21.32 -5.25
C VAL A 198 -4.17 21.80 -3.84
N SER A 199 -3.27 21.08 -3.17
CA SER A 199 -2.82 21.47 -1.83
C SER A 199 -2.03 22.78 -1.84
N LEU A 200 -1.19 23.00 -2.85
CA LEU A 200 -0.44 24.25 -3.01
C LEU A 200 -1.37 25.43 -3.27
N GLY A 201 -2.40 25.24 -4.12
CA GLY A 201 -3.43 26.25 -4.35
C GLY A 201 -4.18 26.62 -3.07
N LEU A 202 -4.60 25.62 -2.28
CA LEU A 202 -5.28 25.84 -0.99
C LEU A 202 -4.38 26.56 0.03
N LEU A 203 -3.08 26.25 0.03
CA LEU A 203 -2.10 26.87 0.91
C LEU A 203 -1.95 28.36 0.58
N VAL A 204 -1.82 28.71 -0.71
CA VAL A 204 -1.74 30.10 -1.17
C VAL A 204 -3.01 30.88 -0.81
N VAL A 205 -4.20 30.30 -1.02
CA VAL A 205 -5.46 30.95 -0.65
C VAL A 205 -5.53 31.22 0.86
N ASN A 206 -5.15 30.24 1.69
CA ASN A 206 -5.18 30.41 3.15
C ASN A 206 -4.14 31.44 3.65
N VAL A 207 -2.96 31.53 3.01
CA VAL A 207 -1.97 32.57 3.32
C VAL A 207 -2.51 33.95 2.92
N MET A 208 -3.14 34.07 1.75
CA MET A 208 -3.74 35.33 1.31
C MET A 208 -4.87 35.81 2.22
N THR A 209 -5.70 34.90 2.74
CA THR A 209 -6.76 35.26 3.71
C THR A 209 -6.16 35.80 5.02
N ILE A 210 -5.08 35.20 5.52
CA ILE A 210 -4.40 35.68 6.74
C ILE A 210 -3.74 37.04 6.50
N ILE A 211 -3.13 37.27 5.32
CA ILE A 211 -2.56 38.58 4.97
C ILE A 211 -3.63 39.66 4.85
N LYS A 212 -4.82 39.33 4.31
CA LYS A 212 -5.97 40.25 4.28
C LYS A 212 -6.48 40.57 5.69
N GLU A 213 -6.63 39.58 6.56
CA GLU A 213 -7.00 39.79 7.97
C GLU A 213 -5.98 40.67 8.71
N LYS A 214 -4.69 40.60 8.37
CA LYS A 214 -3.65 41.42 9.00
C LYS A 214 -3.65 42.90 8.56
N ARG A 215 -4.33 43.23 7.45
CA ARG A 215 -4.39 44.61 6.90
C ARG A 215 -5.69 45.35 7.22
N GLY A 216 -6.70 44.67 7.75
CA GLY A 216 -7.97 45.25 8.20
C GLY A 216 -8.01 45.42 9.71
#